data_AF-A0A356ARS7-F1
#
_entry.id   AF-A0A356ARS7-F1
#
_cell.length_a   1.000
_cell.length_b   1.000
_cell.length_c   1.000
_cell.angle_alpha   90.00
_cell.angle_beta   90.00
_cell.angle_gamma   90.00
#
_symmetry.space_group_name_H-M   'P 1'
#
loop_
_entity.id
_entity.type
_entity.pdbx_description
1 polymer ?
#
loop_
_entity_poly.entity_id
_entity_poly.type
_entity_poly.pdbx_seq_one_letter_code
_entity_poly.pdbx_strand_id
1 'polypeptide(L)'
;MKKFDLIRMALGNLWRRKVRTVLTILGVLIGTASITLMLSLGFGIDQSYRGSLERMGSLNVIQVYNYYGGGYYMEKSVSVRGSGGGGGGGDSETKKLNDATCEEIEAIPGVQAVLRMLDTSVKFGSGRYVAWGQLLGINPEAMEYFDFVVDKGRLLTENDTTAIVFGSDVPRNFYNP
;
A
#
# COMPACT_ATOMS: atom_id res chain seq x y z
N MET A 1 1.61 4.86 66.04
CA MET A 1 0.41 5.23 65.25
C MET A 1 0.36 4.38 63.99
N LYS A 2 -0.77 3.73 63.69
CA LYS A 2 -0.86 2.82 62.54
C LYS A 2 -1.09 3.64 61.26
N LYS A 3 -0.29 3.44 60.21
CA LYS A 3 -0.36 4.19 58.93
C LYS A 3 -1.75 4.18 58.28
N PHE A 4 -2.52 3.13 58.55
CA PHE A 4 -3.90 2.97 58.09
C PHE A 4 -4.85 4.02 58.69
N ASP A 5 -4.60 4.46 59.92
CA ASP A 5 -5.41 5.46 60.60
C ASP A 5 -5.20 6.87 60.00
N LEU A 6 -3.96 7.16 59.60
CA LEU A 6 -3.60 8.38 58.87
C LEU A 6 -4.31 8.47 57.51
N ILE A 7 -4.35 7.36 56.75
CA ILE A 7 -5.05 7.30 55.47
C ILE A 7 -6.56 7.50 55.66
N ARG A 8 -7.15 6.85 56.67
CA ARG A 8 -8.58 6.99 57.00
C ARG A 8 -8.94 8.42 57.38
N MET A 9 -8.10 9.08 58.17
CA MET A 9 -8.29 10.46 58.58
C MET A 9 -8.13 11.44 57.39
N ALA A 10 -7.19 11.18 56.49
CA ALA A 10 -6.98 11.97 55.27
C ALA A 10 -8.17 11.86 54.30
N LEU A 11 -8.70 10.65 54.05
CA LEU A 11 -9.91 10.46 53.24
C LEU A 11 -11.13 11.15 53.83
N GLY A 12 -11.32 11.07 55.17
CA GLY A 12 -12.41 11.77 55.85
C GLY A 12 -12.34 13.29 55.68
N ASN A 13 -11.14 13.86 55.72
CA ASN A 13 -10.92 15.30 55.48
C ASN A 13 -11.19 15.72 54.04
N LEU A 14 -10.84 14.88 53.04
CA LEU A 14 -11.15 15.12 51.63
C LEU A 14 -12.66 15.07 51.38
N TRP A 15 -13.38 14.13 52.01
CA TRP A 15 -14.84 14.00 51.87
C TRP A 15 -15.62 15.20 52.42
N ARG A 16 -15.03 15.96 53.36
CA ARG A 16 -15.61 17.19 53.91
C ARG A 16 -15.57 18.37 52.92
N ARG A 17 -14.70 18.32 51.90
CA ARG A 17 -14.50 19.37 50.89
C ARG A 17 -14.76 18.85 49.47
N LYS A 18 -15.93 18.25 49.28
CA LYS A 18 -16.37 17.54 48.05
C LYS A 18 -16.07 18.30 46.75
N VAL A 19 -16.42 19.59 46.66
CA VAL A 19 -16.29 20.38 45.42
C VAL A 19 -14.82 20.52 44.99
N ARG A 20 -13.94 20.92 45.91
CA ARG A 20 -12.52 21.14 45.61
C ARG A 20 -11.83 19.83 45.24
N THR A 21 -12.07 18.77 46.02
CA THR A 21 -11.45 17.46 45.79
C THR A 21 -11.87 16.86 44.45
N VAL A 22 -13.16 16.93 44.09
CA VAL A 22 -13.64 16.44 42.79
C VAL A 22 -13.02 17.23 41.64
N LEU A 23 -12.96 18.56 41.73
CA LEU A 23 -12.40 19.39 40.66
C LEU A 23 -10.90 19.12 40.43
N THR A 24 -10.13 18.91 41.50
CA THR A 24 -8.70 18.57 41.39
C THR A 24 -8.47 17.18 40.80
N ILE A 25 -9.29 16.20 41.17
CA ILE A 25 -9.18 14.83 40.64
C ILE A 25 -9.56 14.82 39.15
N LEU A 26 -10.63 15.52 38.78
CA LEU A 26 -11.03 15.64 37.38
C LEU A 26 -9.95 16.32 36.53
N GLY A 27 -9.33 17.40 37.04
CA GLY A 27 -8.24 18.07 36.32
C GLY A 27 -7.07 17.14 36.04
N VAL A 28 -6.62 16.38 37.05
CA VAL A 28 -5.54 15.40 36.88
C VAL A 28 -5.96 14.26 35.93
N LEU A 29 -7.19 13.76 36.07
CA LEU A 29 -7.69 12.63 35.28
C LEU A 29 -7.84 12.99 33.79
N ILE A 30 -8.33 14.19 33.48
CA ILE A 30 -8.43 14.67 32.09
C ILE A 30 -7.03 14.91 31.52
N GLY A 31 -6.11 15.47 32.31
CA GLY A 31 -4.73 15.73 31.88
C GLY A 31 -3.93 14.46 31.59
N THR A 32 -4.01 13.45 32.47
CA THR A 32 -3.31 12.18 32.22
C THR A 32 -3.95 11.40 31.07
N ALA A 33 -5.29 11.38 30.99
CA ALA A 33 -6.00 10.72 29.90
C ALA A 33 -5.67 11.34 28.54
N SER A 34 -5.64 12.66 28.42
CA SER A 34 -5.35 13.33 27.14
C SER A 34 -3.93 13.04 26.65
N ILE A 35 -2.94 13.06 27.54
CA ILE A 35 -1.54 12.74 27.20
C ILE A 35 -1.42 11.27 26.77
N THR A 36 -2.02 10.34 27.51
CA THR A 36 -1.97 8.91 27.15
C THR A 36 -2.67 8.62 25.83
N LEU A 37 -3.83 9.25 25.56
CA LEU A 37 -4.53 9.13 24.29
C LEU A 37 -3.70 9.66 23.12
N MET A 38 -3.11 10.84 23.27
CA MET A 38 -2.26 11.45 22.24
C MET A 38 -1.07 10.56 21.89
N LEU A 39 -0.38 10.01 22.89
CA LEU A 39 0.75 9.11 22.66
C LEU A 39 0.31 7.82 21.98
N SER A 40 -0.80 7.21 22.43
CA SER A 40 -1.31 5.96 21.86
C SER A 40 -1.72 6.13 20.40
N LEU A 41 -2.43 7.22 20.08
CA LEU A 41 -2.79 7.54 18.70
C LEU A 41 -1.56 7.85 17.85
N GLY A 42 -0.59 8.60 18.39
CA GLY A 42 0.65 8.92 17.71
C GLY A 42 1.42 7.66 17.29
N PHE A 43 1.60 6.71 18.22
CA PHE A 43 2.26 5.45 17.92
C PHE A 43 1.46 4.56 16.94
N GLY A 44 0.14 4.52 17.08
CA GLY A 44 -0.72 3.77 16.15
C GLY A 44 -0.65 4.31 14.73
N ILE A 45 -0.63 5.63 14.58
CA ILE A 45 -0.48 6.30 13.30
C ILE A 45 0.90 6.02 12.71
N ASP A 46 1.98 6.17 13.48
CA ASP A 46 3.35 5.88 13.00
C ASP A 46 3.49 4.44 12.49
N GLN A 47 2.98 3.46 13.25
CA GLN A 47 2.98 2.05 12.82
C GLN A 47 2.16 1.84 11.54
N SER A 48 1.00 2.50 11.43
CA SER A 48 0.16 2.42 10.23
C SER A 48 0.84 3.06 9.02
N TYR A 49 1.51 4.20 9.18
CA TYR A 49 2.26 4.85 8.12
C TYR A 49 3.45 4.01 7.68
N ARG A 50 4.23 3.45 8.61
CA ARG A 50 5.32 2.53 8.28
C ARG A 50 4.82 1.34 7.48
N GLY A 51 3.76 0.68 7.94
CA GLY A 51 3.17 -0.44 7.19
C GLY A 51 2.63 -0.03 5.81
N SER A 52 2.11 1.19 5.65
CA SER A 52 1.71 1.71 4.33
C SER A 52 2.91 1.98 3.42
N LEU A 53 4.00 2.52 3.96
CA LEU A 53 5.24 2.75 3.21
C LEU A 53 5.90 1.44 2.80
N GLU A 54 5.93 0.44 3.68
CA GLU A 54 6.40 -0.91 3.35
C GLU A 54 5.56 -1.55 2.24
N ARG A 55 4.23 -1.38 2.27
CA ARG A 55 3.32 -1.87 1.22
C ARG A 55 3.45 -1.12 -0.12
N MET A 56 3.90 0.14 -0.11
CA MET A 56 4.19 0.87 -1.35
C MET A 56 5.36 0.24 -2.13
N GLY A 57 6.11 -0.67 -1.51
CA GLY A 57 7.17 -1.45 -2.15
C GLY A 57 8.50 -0.73 -2.17
N SER A 58 9.43 -1.27 -2.96
CA SER A 58 10.76 -0.69 -3.13
C SER A 58 10.66 0.69 -3.78
N LEU A 59 11.24 1.71 -3.14
CA LEU A 59 11.32 3.10 -3.66
C LEU A 59 12.06 3.19 -5.01
N ASN A 60 12.63 2.08 -5.48
CA ASN A 60 13.38 1.96 -6.72
C ASN A 60 12.51 1.41 -7.88
N VAL A 61 11.21 1.21 -7.69
CA VAL A 61 10.31 0.71 -8.74
C VAL A 61 9.64 1.87 -9.46
N ILE A 62 9.87 1.96 -10.77
CA ILE A 62 9.21 2.93 -11.65
C ILE A 62 8.21 2.17 -12.54
N GLN A 63 6.93 2.49 -12.39
CA GLN A 63 5.88 1.93 -13.24
C GLN A 63 5.72 2.78 -14.50
N VAL A 64 5.97 2.16 -15.65
CA VAL A 64 5.85 2.81 -16.96
C VAL A 64 4.51 2.40 -17.57
N TYR A 65 3.64 3.39 -17.77
CA TYR A 65 2.34 3.21 -18.41
C TYR A 65 2.38 3.72 -19.85
N ASN A 66 1.69 3.03 -20.75
CA ASN A 66 1.44 3.58 -22.08
C ASN A 66 0.40 4.71 -21.96
N TYR A 67 0.74 5.91 -22.41
CA TYR A 67 -0.18 7.04 -22.45
C TYR A 67 -1.22 6.83 -23.56
N TYR A 68 -2.31 6.13 -23.24
CA TYR A 68 -3.52 6.16 -24.06
C TYR A 68 -4.29 7.44 -23.75
N GLY A 69 -4.18 8.43 -24.62
CA GLY A 69 -4.88 9.72 -24.50
C GLY A 69 -6.39 9.52 -24.40
N GLY A 70 -6.93 9.63 -23.19
CA GLY A 70 -8.35 9.47 -22.91
C GLY A 70 -8.70 9.44 -21.42
N GLY A 71 -8.40 10.50 -20.66
CA GLY A 71 -8.76 10.58 -19.24
C GLY A 71 -8.68 11.98 -18.65
N TYR A 72 -9.71 12.36 -17.89
CA TYR A 72 -10.11 13.69 -17.43
C TYR A 72 -9.26 14.35 -16.33
N TYR A 73 -7.98 14.00 -16.17
CA TYR A 73 -7.12 14.62 -15.16
C TYR A 73 -5.87 15.23 -15.79
N MET A 74 -5.92 16.55 -15.92
CA MET A 74 -4.79 17.41 -16.24
C MET A 74 -3.73 17.31 -15.15
N GLU A 75 -2.59 16.70 -15.46
CA GLU A 75 -1.30 17.28 -15.06
C GLU A 75 -0.32 17.18 -16.22
N LYS A 76 0.23 18.34 -16.56
CA LYS A 76 0.98 18.67 -17.77
C LYS A 76 2.40 18.10 -17.69
N SER A 77 2.60 16.86 -18.13
CA SER A 77 3.95 16.37 -18.43
C SER A 77 4.37 16.80 -19.83
N VAL A 78 5.32 17.74 -19.86
CA VAL A 78 6.17 18.23 -20.97
C VAL A 78 5.85 17.63 -22.35
N SER A 79 4.99 18.32 -23.11
CA SER A 79 5.03 18.26 -24.57
C SER A 79 6.22 19.09 -25.06
N VAL A 80 7.18 18.44 -25.72
CA VAL A 80 8.19 19.14 -26.51
C VAL A 80 7.43 19.88 -27.63
N ARG A 81 7.36 21.19 -27.46
CA ARG A 81 6.63 22.15 -28.28
C ARG A 81 7.24 22.23 -29.68
N GLY A 82 6.65 21.49 -30.63
CA GLY A 82 6.65 21.84 -32.04
C GLY A 82 5.48 22.78 -32.33
N SER A 83 5.77 23.94 -32.90
CA SER A 83 4.85 25.06 -33.17
C SER A 83 3.88 24.75 -34.33
N GLY A 84 2.59 25.07 -34.19
CA GLY A 84 1.64 25.17 -35.31
C GLY A 84 0.21 24.77 -34.95
N GLY A 85 -0.73 25.70 -35.08
CA GLY A 85 -2.15 25.47 -34.79
C GLY A 85 -2.91 24.68 -35.86
N GLY A 86 -4.15 24.33 -35.53
CA GLY A 86 -5.14 23.77 -36.45
C GLY A 86 -5.60 22.38 -36.01
N GLY A 87 -6.90 22.25 -35.75
CA GLY A 87 -7.53 20.98 -35.41
C GLY A 87 -7.41 19.95 -36.53
N GLY A 88 -7.42 18.68 -36.13
CA GLY A 88 -7.39 17.54 -37.04
C GLY A 88 -6.82 16.34 -36.31
N GLY A 89 -7.58 15.24 -36.27
CA GLY A 89 -7.10 13.97 -35.75
C GLY A 89 -5.79 13.60 -36.44
N GLY A 90 -4.74 13.51 -35.64
CA GLY A 90 -3.43 13.05 -36.07
C GLY A 90 -2.99 11.98 -35.08
N ASP A 91 -2.74 10.78 -35.61
CA ASP A 91 -1.94 9.75 -34.95
C ASP A 91 -0.64 10.41 -34.49
N SER A 92 -0.64 10.87 -33.25
CA SER A 92 0.60 11.10 -32.55
C SER A 92 1.14 9.70 -32.34
N GLU A 93 2.23 9.35 -33.02
CA GLU A 93 3.03 8.15 -32.72
C GLU A 93 3.50 8.22 -31.27
N THR A 94 2.59 7.92 -30.36
CA THR A 94 2.89 7.60 -28.99
C THR A 94 3.70 6.31 -29.09
N LYS A 95 4.97 6.36 -28.66
CA LYS A 95 5.81 5.17 -28.59
C LYS A 95 5.00 4.10 -27.85
N LYS A 96 4.60 3.06 -28.58
CA LYS A 96 3.84 1.95 -28.01
C LYS A 96 4.75 1.23 -27.03
N LEU A 97 4.22 0.90 -25.86
CA LEU A 97 4.94 0.06 -24.90
C LEU A 97 4.98 -1.38 -25.46
N ASN A 98 6.01 -1.63 -26.26
CA ASN A 98 6.32 -2.91 -26.89
C ASN A 98 7.65 -3.44 -26.33
N ASP A 99 7.97 -4.70 -26.64
CA ASP A 99 9.21 -5.35 -26.17
C ASP A 99 10.48 -4.54 -26.46
N ALA A 100 10.55 -3.90 -27.63
CA ALA A 100 11.67 -3.02 -28.00
C ALA A 100 11.82 -1.80 -27.08
N THR A 101 10.72 -1.26 -26.55
CA THR A 101 10.76 -0.16 -25.57
C THR A 101 11.22 -0.65 -24.20
N CYS A 102 10.90 -1.89 -23.82
CA CYS A 102 11.44 -2.50 -22.62
C CYS A 102 12.97 -2.65 -22.73
N GLU A 103 13.49 -3.10 -23.87
CA GLU A 103 14.93 -3.19 -24.13
C GLU A 103 15.64 -1.82 -24.10
N GLU A 104 15.01 -0.78 -24.65
CA GLU A 104 15.51 0.61 -24.54
C GLU A 104 15.60 1.07 -23.07
N ILE A 105 14.64 0.68 -22.23
CA ILE A 105 14.63 1.02 -20.80
C ILE A 105 15.67 0.21 -20.03
N GLU A 106 15.84 -1.08 -20.34
CA GLU A 106 16.89 -1.94 -19.77
C GLU A 106 18.29 -1.37 -20.04
N ALA A 107 18.50 -0.70 -21.18
CA ALA A 107 19.78 -0.09 -21.55
C ALA A 107 20.11 1.21 -20.81
N ILE A 108 19.19 1.78 -20.02
CA ILE A 108 19.43 3.04 -19.29
C ILE A 108 20.38 2.77 -18.11
N PRO A 109 21.48 3.53 -17.96
CA PRO A 109 22.40 3.38 -16.83
C PRO A 109 21.68 3.56 -15.49
N GLY A 110 21.74 2.53 -14.64
CA GLY A 110 21.11 2.52 -13.32
C GLY A 110 19.84 1.66 -13.22
N VAL A 111 19.29 1.18 -14.34
CA VAL A 111 18.20 0.19 -14.33
C VAL A 111 18.78 -1.19 -14.08
N GLN A 112 18.31 -1.89 -13.05
CA GLN A 112 18.77 -3.23 -12.69
C GLN A 112 17.97 -4.34 -13.38
N ALA A 113 16.66 -4.15 -13.50
CA ALA A 113 15.76 -5.11 -14.14
C ALA A 113 14.49 -4.40 -14.63
N VAL A 114 13.89 -4.94 -15.69
CA VAL A 114 12.59 -4.49 -16.20
C VAL A 114 11.61 -5.65 -16.12
N LEU A 115 10.55 -5.45 -15.33
CA LEU A 115 9.43 -6.38 -15.23
C LEU A 115 8.42 -6.04 -16.34
N ARG A 116 8.36 -6.90 -17.36
CA ARG A 116 7.38 -6.82 -18.44
C ARG A 116 6.08 -7.38 -17.89
N MET A 117 5.01 -6.59 -17.94
CA MET A 117 3.74 -6.94 -17.31
C MET A 117 2.59 -6.86 -18.31
N LEU A 118 1.81 -7.94 -18.39
CA LEU A 118 0.55 -7.98 -19.12
C LEU A 118 -0.59 -8.26 -18.14
N ASP A 119 -1.56 -7.36 -18.06
CA ASP A 119 -2.73 -7.52 -17.18
C ASP A 119 -3.94 -8.01 -17.97
N THR A 120 -4.62 -9.06 -17.47
CA THR A 120 -5.86 -9.55 -18.03
C THR A 120 -6.79 -10.11 -16.96
N SER A 121 -8.09 -9.84 -17.08
CA SER A 121 -9.07 -10.36 -16.13
C SER A 121 -9.53 -11.76 -16.54
N VAL A 122 -9.46 -12.70 -15.60
CA VAL A 122 -9.85 -14.09 -15.84
C VAL A 122 -10.77 -14.61 -14.74
N LYS A 123 -11.58 -15.60 -15.11
CA LYS A 123 -12.42 -16.37 -14.21
C LYS A 123 -11.71 -17.67 -13.85
N PHE A 124 -11.34 -17.81 -12.58
CA PHE A 124 -10.80 -19.05 -12.04
C PHE A 124 -11.95 -19.96 -11.59
N GLY A 125 -11.90 -21.23 -11.99
CA GLY A 125 -12.82 -22.26 -11.53
C GLY A 125 -12.06 -23.39 -10.82
N SER A 126 -12.48 -23.73 -9.61
CA SER A 126 -11.97 -24.88 -8.85
C SER A 126 -13.15 -25.71 -8.36
N GLY A 127 -13.52 -26.73 -9.13
CA GLY A 127 -14.71 -27.54 -8.87
C GLY A 127 -15.99 -26.70 -8.91
N ARG A 128 -16.68 -26.58 -7.77
CA ARG A 128 -17.91 -25.77 -7.62
C ARG A 128 -17.63 -24.30 -7.31
N TYR A 129 -16.39 -23.98 -6.93
CA TYR A 129 -16.03 -22.63 -6.53
C TYR A 129 -15.48 -21.83 -7.71
N VAL A 130 -15.82 -20.55 -7.74
CA VAL A 130 -15.43 -19.61 -8.78
C VAL A 130 -14.84 -18.37 -8.13
N ALA A 131 -13.80 -17.80 -8.75
CA ALA A 131 -13.27 -16.49 -8.40
C ALA A 131 -13.02 -15.68 -9.68
N TRP A 132 -13.27 -14.37 -9.61
CA TRP A 132 -12.75 -13.43 -10.58
C TRP A 132 -11.44 -12.86 -10.05
N GLY A 133 -10.42 -12.79 -10.89
CA GLY A 133 -9.15 -12.20 -10.52
C GLY A 133 -8.44 -11.59 -11.71
N GLN A 134 -7.45 -10.76 -11.41
CA GLN A 134 -6.50 -10.30 -12.42
C GLN A 134 -5.39 -11.33 -12.54
N LEU A 135 -5.05 -11.68 -13.78
CA LEU A 135 -3.92 -12.48 -14.13
C LEU A 135 -2.85 -11.55 -14.69
N LEU A 136 -1.73 -11.48 -13.98
CA LEU A 136 -0.56 -10.72 -14.42
C LEU A 136 0.45 -11.69 -15.05
N GLY A 137 0.66 -11.54 -16.35
CA GLY A 137 1.75 -12.19 -17.07
C GLY A 137 3.04 -11.40 -16.86
N ILE A 138 4.09 -12.05 -16.35
CA ILE A 138 5.38 -11.42 -16.07
C ILE A 138 6.54 -12.29 -16.54
N ASN A 139 7.68 -11.67 -16.84
CA ASN A 139 8.93 -12.39 -17.11
C ASN A 139 9.53 -12.92 -15.78
N PRO A 140 9.78 -14.25 -15.63
CA PRO A 140 10.26 -14.84 -14.39
C PRO A 140 11.61 -14.29 -13.90
N GLU A 141 12.53 -13.99 -14.82
CA GLU A 141 13.88 -13.48 -14.50
C GLU A 141 13.83 -12.18 -13.69
N ALA A 142 12.91 -11.28 -14.03
CA ALA A 142 12.78 -10.01 -13.33
C ALA A 142 12.14 -10.18 -11.94
N MET A 143 11.48 -11.30 -11.65
CA MET A 143 10.77 -11.51 -10.38
C MET A 143 11.74 -11.48 -9.18
N GLU A 144 12.98 -11.96 -9.34
CA GLU A 144 13.97 -11.98 -8.26
C GLU A 144 14.37 -10.59 -7.78
N TYR A 145 14.30 -9.58 -8.66
CA TYR A 145 14.70 -8.20 -8.35
C TYR A 145 13.60 -7.40 -7.64
N PHE A 146 12.40 -7.94 -7.50
CA PHE A 146 11.22 -7.23 -7.00
C PHE A 146 10.78 -7.69 -5.60
N ASP A 147 11.70 -8.29 -4.82
CA ASP A 147 11.54 -8.65 -3.40
C ASP A 147 10.26 -9.44 -3.07
N PHE A 148 9.78 -10.27 -4.00
CA PHE A 148 8.58 -11.08 -3.76
C PHE A 148 8.85 -12.16 -2.70
N VAL A 149 8.12 -12.10 -1.60
CA VAL A 149 8.21 -13.09 -0.51
C VAL A 149 7.19 -14.20 -0.71
N VAL A 150 7.67 -15.45 -0.78
CA VAL A 150 6.82 -16.64 -0.91
C VAL A 150 6.51 -17.21 0.47
N ASP A 151 5.22 -17.32 0.80
CA ASP A 151 4.78 -18.04 2.02
C ASP A 151 4.86 -19.56 1.82
N LYS A 152 4.41 -20.07 0.67
CA LYS A 152 4.45 -21.51 0.33
C LYS A 152 4.76 -21.74 -1.13
N GLY A 153 5.62 -22.73 -1.40
CA GLY A 153 6.00 -23.13 -2.76
C GLY A 153 7.27 -22.43 -3.22
N ARG A 154 7.28 -21.98 -4.47
CA ARG A 154 8.42 -21.31 -5.11
C ARG A 154 7.93 -20.23 -6.07
N LEU A 155 8.81 -19.27 -6.37
CA LEU A 155 8.60 -18.29 -7.44
C LEU A 155 8.62 -18.96 -8.83
N LEU A 156 8.20 -18.20 -9.84
CA LEU A 156 8.26 -18.64 -11.23
C LEU A 156 9.73 -18.80 -11.66
N THR A 157 10.00 -19.85 -12.43
CA THR A 157 11.29 -20.06 -13.09
C THR A 157 11.11 -20.01 -14.61
N GLU A 158 12.18 -19.80 -15.37
CA GLU A 158 12.14 -19.71 -16.84
C GLU A 158 11.47 -20.91 -17.52
N ASN A 159 11.54 -22.09 -16.91
CA ASN A 159 10.95 -23.32 -17.44
C ASN A 159 9.43 -23.46 -17.19
N ASP A 160 8.83 -22.54 -16.43
CA ASP A 160 7.42 -22.63 -16.05
C ASP A 160 6.51 -21.91 -17.04
N THR A 161 6.03 -22.63 -18.06
CA THR A 161 5.12 -22.03 -19.07
C THR A 161 3.67 -21.89 -18.58
N THR A 162 3.23 -22.72 -17.63
CA THR A 162 1.83 -22.78 -17.17
C THR A 162 1.67 -22.71 -15.65
N ALA A 163 2.74 -22.38 -14.92
CA ALA A 163 2.65 -22.18 -13.48
C ALA A 163 2.03 -20.81 -13.17
N ILE A 164 1.23 -20.76 -12.10
CA ILE A 164 0.61 -19.55 -11.61
C ILE A 164 0.98 -19.39 -10.14
N VAL A 165 1.46 -18.21 -9.78
CA VAL A 165 1.69 -17.82 -8.38
C VAL A 165 0.44 -17.08 -7.89
N PHE A 166 -0.18 -17.60 -6.82
CA PHE A 166 -1.36 -16.98 -6.24
C PHE A 166 -0.94 -16.01 -5.12
N GLY A 167 -1.52 -14.81 -5.15
CA GLY A 167 -1.48 -13.91 -4.00
C GLY A 167 -2.18 -14.55 -2.79
N SER A 168 -1.70 -14.23 -1.58
CA SER A 168 -2.16 -14.83 -0.33
C SER A 168 -3.67 -14.72 -0.09
N ASP A 169 -4.32 -13.68 -0.61
CA ASP A 169 -5.76 -13.46 -0.49
C ASP A 169 -6.60 -14.08 -1.62
N VAL A 170 -6.00 -14.47 -2.75
CA VAL A 170 -6.75 -15.00 -3.91
C VAL A 170 -7.52 -16.28 -3.55
N PRO A 171 -6.97 -17.24 -2.79
CA PRO A 171 -7.72 -18.42 -2.34
C PRO A 171 -8.96 -18.08 -1.51
N ARG A 172 -9.01 -16.93 -0.84
CA ARG A 172 -10.16 -16.49 -0.02
C ARG A 172 -11.32 -15.95 -0.86
N ASN A 173 -11.07 -15.61 -2.12
CA ASN A 173 -12.06 -15.00 -3.02
C ASN A 173 -12.91 -16.03 -3.77
N PHE A 174 -12.63 -17.31 -3.61
CA PHE A 174 -13.41 -18.39 -4.22
C PHE A 174 -14.75 -18.55 -3.50
N TYR A 175 -15.85 -18.38 -4.24
CA TYR A 175 -17.22 -18.56 -3.73
C TYR A 175 -17.97 -19.59 -4.56
N ASN A 176 -18.97 -20.23 -3.96
CA ASN A 176 -19.89 -21.12 -4.68
C ASN A 176 -21.05 -20.24 -5.20
N PRO A 177 -21.17 -20.04 -6.52
CA PRO A 177 -22.21 -19.19 -7.10
C PRO A 177 -23.63 -19.75 -6.91
#